data_AF-A0AAU9P3D9-F1
#
_entry.id   AF-A0AAU9P3D9-F1
#
_cell.length_a   1.000
_cell.length_b   1.000
_cell.length_c   1.000
_cell.angle_alpha   90.00
_cell.angle_beta   90.00
_cell.angle_gamma   90.00
#
_symmetry.space_group_name_H-M   'P 1'
#
loop_
_entity.id
_entity.type
_entity.pdbx_description
1 polymer ?
#
loop_
_entity_poly.entity_id
_entity_poly.type
_entity_poly.pdbx_seq_one_letter_code
_entity_poly.pdbx_strand_id
1 'polypeptide(L)'
;MYSAVAPPPPPLSPVDTLHQTTTLLSTILQASSSVNSFTARWQVIRSKLVVLSSSLSSISDSTHWSENHILQTLLPDLLSTLRRIQTLCDQCTDFSYKAGKLLMQSDLDMATGWLSKQLQDLDLLIRSGVLCHSTAIVLSQPAPGSSSEDLGFFVRDVFTRLQIGGVEFKRKAMECLVQLLIEDEKAVKVVANEGNIRYLIQLLDVNDLSEQAVSAVSILACASEESRKTVFEEGGLGPLLRILEFGSVQLKEKASIAVEAITGDVDNAWAITAYGGVPILLDVCRSGSLTAQSHAIGAIMNVASVEDVRVYLCEESAVAVMVQLLVSGSAASQEKSANCIAIVASSSKYFRSLLIQEKGLESLLHLLHRSSNPDTLEYVLRSIHSLSTSDSVSRLLSSSSLFITQIAEFIEQGNPTLQQISTSILANLCITDSNKRGIAGCMGPLVKLMESAKPVGLQEAAMQALTSLLSVKQNRSFFARDEKSMMRLVHMLDPLTESVPKKFPVAVVYTLMTDGSNTCRRKLMEAEVGRSRNLNRTSSQGACLDSSSSCGSSHGNKSQLTSYTHG
;
A
#
# COMPACT_ATOMS: atom_id res chain seq x y z
N MET A 1 45.64 43.01 43.50
CA MET A 1 46.12 42.47 42.23
C MET A 1 45.25 41.29 41.85
N TYR A 2 44.16 41.53 41.12
CA TYR A 2 43.37 40.47 40.49
C TYR A 2 43.76 40.46 39.01
N SER A 3 44.39 39.37 38.59
CA SER A 3 44.79 39.15 37.20
C SER A 3 43.54 39.05 36.33
N ALA A 4 43.37 40.01 35.42
CA ALA A 4 42.33 39.95 34.41
C ALA A 4 42.63 38.77 33.49
N VAL A 5 41.78 37.74 33.54
CA VAL A 5 41.76 36.66 32.55
C VAL A 5 41.44 37.32 31.20
N ALA A 6 42.39 37.21 30.26
CA ALA A 6 42.23 37.74 28.92
C ALA A 6 40.96 37.13 28.27
N PRO A 7 40.15 37.91 27.54
CA PRO A 7 39.01 37.39 26.83
C PRO A 7 39.47 36.30 25.84
N PRO A 8 38.66 35.24 25.63
CA PRO A 8 38.97 34.20 24.65
C PRO A 8 39.20 34.86 23.27
N PRO A 9 40.17 34.36 22.48
CA PRO A 9 40.43 34.91 21.16
C PRO A 9 39.15 34.87 20.31
N PRO A 10 38.94 35.85 19.42
CA PRO A 10 37.80 35.84 18.52
C PRO A 10 37.79 34.54 17.69
N PRO A 11 36.61 34.02 17.31
CA PRO A 11 36.53 32.84 16.44
C PRO A 11 37.32 33.12 15.17
N LEU A 12 38.26 32.22 14.85
CA LEU A 12 39.09 32.31 13.66
C LEU A 12 38.21 32.43 12.42
N SER A 13 38.59 33.29 11.48
CA SER A 13 37.87 33.35 10.20
C SER A 13 38.00 32.00 9.47
N PRO A 14 37.03 31.61 8.62
CA PRO A 14 37.09 30.35 7.87
C PRO A 14 38.36 30.25 7.01
N VAL A 15 38.83 31.39 6.51
CA VAL A 15 40.05 31.51 5.70
C VAL A 15 41.30 31.24 6.55
N ASP A 16 41.38 31.84 7.74
CA ASP A 16 42.50 31.60 8.67
C ASP A 16 42.52 30.14 9.15
N THR A 17 41.34 29.58 9.39
CA THR A 17 41.18 28.18 9.82
C THR A 17 41.62 27.22 8.71
N LEU A 18 41.24 27.47 7.46
CA LEU A 18 41.68 26.66 6.31
C LEU A 18 43.21 26.74 6.15
N HIS A 19 43.77 27.95 6.19
CA HIS A 19 45.22 28.14 6.08
C HIS A 19 45.97 27.39 7.20
N GLN A 20 45.52 27.53 8.46
CA GLN A 20 46.08 26.79 9.60
C GLN A 20 45.95 25.27 9.45
N THR A 21 44.84 24.80 8.88
CA THR A 21 44.61 23.37 8.64
C THR A 21 45.58 22.84 7.58
N THR A 22 45.76 23.55 6.47
CA THR A 22 46.66 23.16 5.38
C THR A 22 48.13 23.20 5.80
N THR A 23 48.56 24.19 6.59
CA THR A 23 49.93 24.26 7.12
C THR A 23 50.21 23.19 8.17
N LEU A 24 49.23 22.89 9.03
CA LEU A 24 49.36 21.81 9.99
C LEU A 24 49.41 20.44 9.29
N LEU A 25 48.59 20.25 8.25
CA LEU A 25 48.57 19.03 7.46
C LEU A 25 49.92 18.74 6.79
N SER A 26 50.55 19.75 6.17
CA SER A 26 51.86 19.59 5.54
C SER A 26 52.95 19.25 6.57
N THR A 27 52.89 19.87 7.75
CA THR A 27 53.79 19.59 8.88
C THR A 27 53.64 18.14 9.36
N ILE A 28 52.40 17.66 9.56
CA ILE A 28 52.13 16.28 10.00
C ILE A 28 52.56 15.27 8.94
N LEU A 29 52.31 15.54 7.65
CA LEU A 29 52.75 14.66 6.56
C LEU A 29 54.28 14.49 6.58
N GLN A 30 55.04 15.58 6.76
CA GLN A 30 56.48 15.53 6.88
C GLN A 30 56.92 14.81 8.17
N ALA A 31 56.39 15.18 9.34
CA ALA A 31 56.75 14.58 10.62
C ALA A 31 56.43 13.08 10.68
N SER A 32 55.27 12.69 10.16
CA SER A 32 54.86 11.29 10.15
C SER A 32 55.85 10.42 9.40
N SER A 33 56.49 10.89 8.32
CA SER A 33 57.48 10.12 7.54
C SER A 33 58.70 9.68 8.36
N SER A 34 59.02 10.41 9.43
CA SER A 34 60.13 10.12 10.35
C SER A 34 59.79 9.10 11.45
N VAL A 35 58.51 8.70 11.56
CA VAL A 35 58.05 7.76 12.59
C VAL A 35 58.37 6.32 12.20
N ASN A 36 59.20 5.66 13.02
CA ASN A 36 59.61 4.26 12.86
C ASN A 36 58.78 3.27 13.70
N SER A 37 57.93 3.75 14.61
CA SER A 37 57.04 2.93 15.44
C SER A 37 55.66 2.75 14.78
N PHE A 38 54.99 1.61 14.98
CA PHE A 38 53.65 1.31 14.44
C PHE A 38 53.48 1.61 12.94
N THR A 39 54.49 1.28 12.13
CA THR A 39 54.61 1.67 10.71
C THR A 39 53.36 1.40 9.89
N ALA A 40 52.75 0.22 10.00
CA ALA A 40 51.55 -0.13 9.23
C ALA A 40 50.36 0.82 9.49
N ARG A 41 50.13 1.24 10.74
CA ARG A 41 49.03 2.15 11.10
C ARG A 41 49.30 3.57 10.65
N TRP A 42 50.54 4.02 10.81
CA TRP A 42 50.95 5.32 10.28
C TRP A 42 50.90 5.37 8.75
N GLN A 43 51.14 4.28 8.02
CA GLN A 43 50.90 4.24 6.58
C GLN A 43 49.43 4.50 6.23
N VAL A 44 48.49 3.88 6.96
CA VAL A 44 47.05 4.13 6.75
C VAL A 44 46.70 5.58 7.06
N ILE A 45 47.17 6.13 8.18
CA ILE A 45 46.95 7.53 8.54
C ILE A 45 47.52 8.47 7.47
N ARG A 46 48.77 8.25 7.01
CA ARG A 46 49.39 9.05 5.94
C ARG A 46 48.60 9.02 4.65
N SER A 47 48.15 7.84 4.21
CA SER A 47 47.33 7.73 3.00
C SER A 47 46.06 8.59 3.08
N LYS A 48 45.42 8.62 4.26
CA LYS A 48 44.23 9.45 4.52
C LYS A 48 44.56 10.94 4.59
N LEU A 49 45.69 11.33 5.19
CA LEU A 49 46.16 12.72 5.21
C LEU A 49 46.48 13.25 3.81
N VAL A 50 47.00 12.40 2.91
CA VAL A 50 47.21 12.77 1.50
C VAL A 50 45.87 13.02 0.79
N VAL A 51 44.90 12.14 0.96
CA VAL A 51 43.54 12.36 0.40
C VAL A 51 42.93 13.64 0.96
N LEU A 52 43.11 13.90 2.26
CA LEU A 52 42.63 15.12 2.91
C LEU A 52 43.22 16.37 2.25
N SER A 53 44.51 16.34 1.88
CA SER A 53 45.14 17.46 1.18
C SER A 53 44.49 17.75 -0.17
N SER A 54 44.14 16.71 -0.93
CA SER A 54 43.44 16.86 -2.21
C SER A 54 41.99 17.32 -2.06
N SER A 55 41.29 16.90 -0.99
CA SER A 55 39.95 17.38 -0.69
C SER A 55 39.96 18.85 -0.29
N LEU A 56 40.93 19.29 0.52
CA LEU A 56 41.06 20.69 0.90
C LEU A 56 41.42 21.60 -0.28
N SER A 57 42.26 21.14 -1.22
CA SER A 57 42.52 21.91 -2.46
C SER A 57 41.26 22.02 -3.33
N SER A 58 40.50 20.93 -3.48
CA SER A 58 39.23 20.97 -4.21
C SER A 58 38.22 21.94 -3.58
N ILE A 59 38.24 22.11 -2.25
CA ILE A 59 37.39 23.08 -1.56
C ILE A 59 37.88 24.50 -1.79
N SER A 60 39.20 24.75 -1.72
CA SER A 60 39.75 26.09 -1.97
C SER A 60 39.49 26.59 -3.39
N ASP A 61 39.37 25.67 -4.35
CA ASP A 61 39.10 25.98 -5.76
C ASP A 61 37.63 26.33 -6.03
N SER A 62 36.73 26.12 -5.07
CA SER A 62 35.30 26.45 -5.22
C SER A 62 35.00 27.94 -5.02
N THR A 63 33.91 28.44 -5.60
CA THR A 63 33.64 29.89 -5.69
C THR A 63 33.12 30.53 -4.41
N HIS A 64 32.41 29.79 -3.54
CA HIS A 64 31.71 30.35 -2.37
C HIS A 64 32.02 29.64 -1.03
N TRP A 65 33.15 28.93 -0.91
CA TRP A 65 33.46 28.16 0.30
C TRP A 65 33.62 29.01 1.57
N SER A 66 34.12 30.24 1.47
CA SER A 66 34.40 31.10 2.64
C SER A 66 33.15 31.53 3.40
N GLU A 67 32.00 31.56 2.72
CA GLU A 67 30.70 31.96 3.28
C GLU A 67 29.84 30.76 3.69
N ASN A 68 30.31 29.53 3.43
CA ASN A 68 29.53 28.35 3.71
C ASN A 68 29.58 28.00 5.21
N HIS A 69 28.44 28.09 5.87
CA HIS A 69 28.31 27.85 7.30
C HIS A 69 28.58 26.39 7.72
N ILE A 70 28.49 25.41 6.81
CA ILE A 70 28.87 24.02 7.10
C ILE A 70 30.39 23.92 7.30
N LEU A 71 31.17 24.67 6.52
CA LEU A 71 32.62 24.73 6.66
C LEU A 71 33.04 25.46 7.94
N GLN A 72 32.22 26.38 8.46
CA GLN A 72 32.47 27.03 9.75
C GLN A 72 32.43 26.04 10.92
N THR A 73 31.70 24.94 10.81
CA THR A 73 31.70 23.86 11.81
C THR A 73 32.73 22.78 11.49
N LEU A 74 32.88 22.41 10.21
CA LEU A 74 33.69 21.27 9.81
C LEU A 74 35.20 21.55 9.85
N LEU A 75 35.64 22.76 9.47
CA LEU A 75 37.07 23.12 9.46
C LEU A 75 37.68 23.18 10.87
N PRO A 76 37.03 23.77 11.90
CA PRO A 76 37.54 23.70 13.27
C PRO A 76 37.65 22.26 13.81
N ASP A 77 36.67 21.41 13.53
CA ASP A 77 36.68 20.01 13.93
C ASP A 77 37.83 19.25 13.28
N LEU A 78 38.06 19.48 11.99
CA LEU A 78 39.20 18.95 11.25
C LEU A 78 40.53 19.43 11.85
N LEU A 79 40.67 20.73 12.12
CA LEU A 79 41.84 21.32 12.74
C LEU A 79 42.12 20.69 14.11
N SER A 80 41.09 20.46 14.92
CA SER A 80 41.21 19.80 16.23
C SER A 80 41.68 18.34 16.09
N THR A 81 41.18 17.63 15.08
CA THR A 81 41.57 16.25 14.77
C THR A 81 43.03 16.19 14.33
N LEU A 82 43.46 17.10 13.46
CA LEU A 82 44.86 17.21 13.04
C LEU A 82 45.79 17.53 14.21
N ARG A 83 45.39 18.43 15.13
CA ARG A 83 46.19 18.71 16.35
C ARG A 83 46.36 17.46 17.22
N ARG A 84 45.31 16.64 17.38
CA ARG A 84 45.40 15.35 18.10
C ARG A 84 46.35 14.38 17.38
N ILE A 85 46.29 14.30 16.06
CA ILE A 85 47.20 13.46 15.27
C ILE A 85 48.64 13.94 15.38
N GLN A 86 48.87 15.25 15.40
CA GLN A 86 50.19 15.83 15.64
C GLN A 86 50.73 15.38 17.00
N THR A 87 49.94 15.48 18.08
CA THR A 87 50.38 15.02 19.40
C THR A 87 50.72 13.53 19.44
N LEU A 88 49.98 12.69 18.71
CA LEU A 88 50.29 11.26 18.58
C LEU A 88 51.57 11.04 17.76
N CYS A 89 51.81 11.87 16.74
CA CYS A 89 53.04 11.84 15.96
C CYS A 89 54.25 12.17 16.84
N ASP A 90 54.15 13.23 17.64
CA ASP A 90 55.21 13.69 18.54
C ASP A 90 55.56 12.62 19.59
N GLN A 91 54.53 12.00 20.21
CA GLN A 91 54.68 10.89 21.14
C GLN A 91 55.33 9.65 20.52
N CYS A 92 55.09 9.40 19.23
CA CYS A 92 55.69 8.30 18.48
C CYS A 92 57.15 8.55 18.08
N THR A 93 57.57 9.83 18.03
CA THR A 93 58.95 10.25 17.75
C THR A 93 59.82 10.45 19.01
N ASP A 94 59.20 10.66 20.17
CA ASP A 94 59.92 10.83 21.43
C ASP A 94 60.39 9.48 22.00
N PHE A 95 61.71 9.31 22.10
CA PHE A 95 62.35 8.11 22.66
C PHE A 95 62.10 7.90 24.17
N SER A 96 61.56 8.92 24.87
CA SER A 96 61.27 8.87 26.31
C SER A 96 59.84 8.41 26.65
N TYR A 97 58.97 8.24 25.66
CA TYR A 97 57.54 8.00 25.86
C TYR A 97 57.26 6.59 26.39
N LYS A 98 56.65 6.51 27.59
CA LYS A 98 56.35 5.27 28.34
C LYS A 98 54.87 4.85 28.31
N ALA A 99 54.07 5.28 27.33
CA ALA A 99 52.68 4.82 27.29
C ALA A 99 52.57 3.36 26.85
N GLY A 100 51.51 2.69 27.32
CA GLY A 100 51.25 1.30 26.99
C GLY A 100 51.06 1.09 25.49
N LYS A 101 51.75 0.10 24.92
CA LYS A 101 51.68 -0.24 23.48
C LYS A 101 50.25 -0.46 22.97
N LEU A 102 49.38 -1.05 23.79
CA LEU A 102 47.97 -1.29 23.45
C LEU A 102 47.14 0.01 23.41
N LEU A 103 47.41 0.94 24.32
CA LEU A 103 46.74 2.24 24.35
C LEU A 103 47.07 3.03 23.08
N MET A 104 48.36 3.11 22.74
CA MET A 104 48.80 3.81 21.53
C MET A 104 48.24 3.17 20.26
N GLN A 105 48.09 1.84 20.23
CA GLN A 105 47.39 1.17 19.13
C GLN A 105 45.94 1.66 19.04
N SER A 106 45.18 1.60 20.13
CA SER A 106 43.80 2.09 20.17
C SER A 106 43.69 3.55 19.71
N ASP A 107 44.60 4.42 20.16
CA ASP A 107 44.62 5.84 19.79
C ASP A 107 44.88 6.05 18.28
N LEU A 108 45.77 5.27 17.68
CA LEU A 108 46.01 5.31 16.23
C LEU A 108 44.82 4.75 15.41
N ASP A 109 44.11 3.74 15.92
CA ASP A 109 42.88 3.25 15.28
C ASP A 109 41.77 4.29 15.38
N MET A 110 41.62 4.94 16.54
CA MET A 110 40.68 6.05 16.71
C MET A 110 40.99 7.22 15.77
N ALA A 111 42.27 7.61 15.66
CA ALA A 111 42.72 8.65 14.73
C ALA A 111 42.39 8.29 13.27
N THR A 112 42.57 7.03 12.90
CA THR A 112 42.19 6.51 11.59
C THR A 112 40.68 6.61 11.37
N GLY A 113 39.87 6.30 12.39
CA GLY A 113 38.42 6.44 12.37
C GLY A 113 37.96 7.89 12.21
N TRP A 114 38.53 8.81 13.01
CA TRP A 114 38.21 10.24 12.92
C TRP A 114 38.55 10.82 11.55
N LEU A 115 39.74 10.52 11.00
CA LEU A 115 40.11 10.95 9.64
C LEU A 115 39.16 10.38 8.59
N SER A 116 38.75 9.11 8.74
CA SER A 116 37.83 8.49 7.78
C SER A 116 36.48 9.20 7.77
N LYS A 117 35.96 9.56 8.95
CA LYS A 117 34.72 10.33 9.07
C LYS A 117 34.86 11.72 8.43
N GLN A 118 35.91 12.46 8.79
CA GLN A 118 36.14 13.80 8.22
C GLN A 118 36.31 13.78 6.70
N LEU A 119 37.01 12.77 6.16
CA LEU A 119 37.13 12.58 4.72
C LEU A 119 35.78 12.29 4.07
N GLN A 120 34.94 11.45 4.69
CA GLN A 120 33.60 11.16 4.18
C GLN A 120 32.71 12.41 4.19
N ASP A 121 32.78 13.22 5.24
CA ASP A 121 32.00 14.45 5.36
C ASP A 121 32.44 15.50 4.30
N LEU A 122 33.75 15.68 4.10
CA LEU A 122 34.31 16.55 3.06
C LEU A 122 33.96 16.08 1.66
N ASP A 123 34.07 14.79 1.41
CA ASP A 123 33.77 14.20 0.12
C ASP A 123 32.27 14.28 -0.22
N LEU A 124 31.37 14.10 0.77
CA LEU A 124 29.94 14.38 0.61
C LEU A 124 29.69 15.86 0.25
N LEU A 125 30.36 16.78 0.96
CA LEU A 125 30.24 18.21 0.70
C LEU A 125 30.72 18.60 -0.70
N ILE A 126 31.81 17.99 -1.20
CA ILE A 126 32.32 18.24 -2.55
C ILE A 126 31.35 17.66 -3.60
N ARG A 127 30.95 16.39 -3.45
CA ARG A 127 30.08 15.70 -4.42
C ARG A 127 28.67 16.29 -4.49
N SER A 128 28.19 16.89 -3.41
CA SER A 128 26.88 17.53 -3.36
C SER A 128 26.79 18.82 -4.18
N GLY A 129 27.92 19.49 -4.45
CA GLY A 129 27.97 20.76 -5.17
C GLY A 129 27.43 21.96 -4.38
N VAL A 130 27.17 21.80 -3.08
CA VAL A 130 26.63 22.85 -2.19
C VAL A 130 27.56 24.06 -2.12
N LEU A 131 28.88 23.82 -2.19
CA LEU A 131 29.92 24.85 -2.18
C LEU A 131 29.90 25.79 -3.39
N CYS A 132 29.22 25.40 -4.47
CA CYS A 132 29.18 26.17 -5.71
C CYS A 132 27.96 27.10 -5.83
N HIS A 133 26.89 26.88 -5.04
CA HIS A 133 25.60 27.57 -5.27
C HIS A 133 24.85 28.05 -4.02
N SER A 134 25.08 27.52 -2.82
CA SER A 134 24.20 27.77 -1.66
C SER A 134 24.96 28.06 -0.36
N THR A 135 24.97 29.34 0.06
CA THR A 135 25.57 29.80 1.33
C THR A 135 24.53 30.08 2.42
N ALA A 136 23.25 30.11 2.06
CA ALA A 136 22.16 30.52 2.94
C ALA A 136 21.77 29.43 3.95
N ILE A 137 21.40 29.86 5.17
CA ILE A 137 20.79 28.99 6.20
C ILE A 137 19.36 28.61 5.79
N VAL A 138 18.69 29.47 5.02
CA VAL A 138 17.37 29.24 4.43
C VAL A 138 17.58 28.68 3.03
N LEU A 139 17.08 27.46 2.79
CA LEU A 139 17.06 26.86 1.47
C LEU A 139 15.90 27.47 0.68
N SER A 140 16.20 28.13 -0.44
CA SER A 140 15.16 28.62 -1.35
C SER A 140 14.56 27.42 -2.08
N GLN A 141 13.33 27.06 -1.73
CA GLN A 141 12.63 25.96 -2.38
C GLN A 141 12.46 26.27 -3.88
N PRO A 142 12.71 25.31 -4.78
CA PRO A 142 12.49 25.49 -6.20
C PRO A 142 11.03 25.88 -6.47
N ALA A 143 10.79 26.78 -7.44
CA ALA A 143 9.43 27.17 -7.81
C ALA A 143 8.64 25.95 -8.32
N PRO A 144 7.32 25.85 -8.06
CA PRO A 144 6.50 24.75 -8.55
C PRO A 144 6.53 24.73 -10.09
N GLY A 145 7.07 23.64 -10.66
CA GLY A 145 7.30 23.51 -12.11
C GLY A 145 8.76 23.69 -12.57
N SER A 146 9.71 23.79 -11.65
CA SER A 146 11.15 23.76 -11.90
C SER A 146 11.62 22.44 -12.56
N SER A 147 12.83 22.46 -13.15
CA SER A 147 13.38 21.29 -13.83
C SER A 147 13.71 20.18 -12.83
N SER A 148 13.73 18.92 -13.29
CA SER A 148 14.13 17.79 -12.44
C SER A 148 15.57 17.92 -11.94
N GLU A 149 16.43 18.61 -12.68
CA GLU A 149 17.84 18.83 -12.30
C GLU A 149 17.96 19.84 -11.16
N ASP A 150 17.19 20.93 -11.18
CA ASP A 150 17.15 21.91 -10.10
C ASP A 150 16.62 21.28 -8.80
N LEU A 151 15.60 20.44 -8.94
CA LEU A 151 15.00 19.71 -7.84
C LEU A 151 15.96 18.66 -7.26
N GLY A 152 16.67 17.94 -8.12
CA GLY A 152 17.71 16.99 -7.73
C GLY A 152 18.85 17.66 -6.96
N PHE A 153 19.32 18.81 -7.45
CA PHE A 153 20.31 19.61 -6.74
C PHE A 153 19.81 20.05 -5.36
N PHE A 154 18.57 20.54 -5.27
CA PHE A 154 17.96 20.95 -4.01
C PHE A 154 17.86 19.78 -3.02
N VAL A 155 17.39 18.61 -3.47
CA VAL A 155 17.32 17.39 -2.66
C VAL A 155 18.71 17.01 -2.15
N ARG A 156 19.73 17.05 -3.01
CA ARG A 156 21.11 16.74 -2.61
C ARG A 156 21.67 17.74 -1.60
N ASP A 157 21.36 19.04 -1.73
CA ASP A 157 21.74 20.07 -0.74
C ASP A 157 21.05 19.81 0.62
N VAL A 158 19.75 19.54 0.61
CA VAL A 158 18.96 19.17 1.80
C VAL A 158 19.58 17.98 2.53
N PHE A 159 19.84 16.86 1.83
CA PHE A 159 20.42 15.67 2.44
C PHE A 159 21.85 15.89 2.94
N THR A 160 22.64 16.70 2.23
CA THR A 160 23.98 17.07 2.69
C THR A 160 23.90 17.82 4.01
N ARG A 161 23.02 18.82 4.12
CA ARG A 161 22.80 19.56 5.38
C ARG A 161 22.26 18.68 6.50
N LEU A 162 21.40 17.72 6.18
CA LEU A 162 20.91 16.74 7.15
C LEU A 162 22.04 15.86 7.70
N GLN A 163 22.99 15.45 6.86
CA GLN A 163 24.09 14.55 7.24
C GLN A 163 25.20 15.29 8.02
N ILE A 164 25.73 16.38 7.45
CA ILE A 164 26.94 17.06 7.96
C ILE A 164 26.67 18.43 8.59
N GLY A 165 25.47 18.98 8.46
CA GLY A 165 25.12 20.27 9.05
C GLY A 165 25.02 20.25 10.58
N GLY A 166 25.21 21.40 11.21
CA GLY A 166 24.90 21.59 12.64
C GLY A 166 23.40 21.46 12.94
N VAL A 167 23.03 21.46 14.22
CA VAL A 167 21.64 21.21 14.69
C VAL A 167 20.61 22.08 13.96
N GLU A 168 20.89 23.38 13.81
CA GLU A 168 20.01 24.33 13.11
C GLU A 168 19.84 24.00 11.62
N PHE A 169 20.91 23.53 10.96
CA PHE A 169 20.88 23.12 9.56
C PHE A 169 20.08 21.85 9.38
N LYS A 170 20.26 20.86 10.27
CA LYS A 170 19.50 19.61 10.22
C LYS A 170 18.00 19.88 10.40
N ARG A 171 17.63 20.72 11.38
CA ARG A 171 16.22 21.08 11.61
C ARG A 171 15.60 21.75 10.39
N LYS A 172 16.23 22.81 9.87
CA LYS A 172 15.70 23.54 8.70
C LYS A 172 15.67 22.68 7.44
N ALA A 173 16.70 21.87 7.20
CA ALA A 173 16.71 20.95 6.06
C ALA A 173 15.59 19.91 6.17
N MET A 174 15.32 19.40 7.37
CA MET A 174 14.22 18.46 7.61
C MET A 174 12.85 19.12 7.39
N GLU A 175 12.65 20.34 7.89
CA GLU A 175 11.44 21.14 7.65
C GLU A 175 11.22 21.38 6.15
N CYS A 176 12.25 21.80 5.42
CA CYS A 176 12.20 21.98 3.97
C CYS A 176 11.88 20.67 3.24
N LEU A 177 12.46 19.55 3.67
CA LEU A 177 12.19 18.23 3.08
C LEU A 177 10.72 17.84 3.24
N VAL A 178 10.17 17.96 4.45
CA VAL A 178 8.76 17.62 4.71
C VAL A 178 7.84 18.54 3.91
N GLN A 179 8.12 19.84 3.87
CA GLN A 179 7.31 20.78 3.10
C GLN A 179 7.32 20.43 1.60
N LEU A 180 8.50 20.14 1.06
CA LEU A 180 8.65 19.74 -0.34
C LEU A 180 7.85 18.48 -0.67
N LEU A 181 7.89 17.47 0.21
CA LEU A 181 7.16 16.22 0.04
C LEU A 181 5.63 16.40 0.12
N ILE A 182 5.15 17.41 0.85
CA ILE A 182 3.72 17.73 0.96
C ILE A 182 3.23 18.51 -0.27
N GLU A 183 4.04 19.44 -0.78
CA GLU A 183 3.61 20.38 -1.82
C GLU A 183 3.79 19.85 -3.25
N ASP A 184 4.82 19.04 -3.51
CA ASP A 184 5.17 18.60 -4.86
C ASP A 184 5.29 17.08 -4.98
N GLU A 185 4.30 16.47 -5.62
CA GLU A 185 4.27 15.02 -5.89
C GLU A 185 5.45 14.56 -6.77
N LYS A 186 5.95 15.42 -7.68
CA LYS A 186 7.13 15.09 -8.50
C LYS A 186 8.40 15.07 -7.65
N ALA A 187 8.48 15.93 -6.66
CA ALA A 187 9.61 15.96 -5.74
C ALA A 187 9.74 14.68 -4.94
N VAL A 188 8.63 14.00 -4.62
CA VAL A 188 8.69 12.72 -3.91
C VAL A 188 9.49 11.67 -4.70
N LYS A 189 9.31 11.62 -6.03
CA LYS A 189 10.08 10.70 -6.89
C LYS A 189 11.57 11.07 -6.93
N VAL A 190 11.88 12.37 -7.00
CA VAL A 190 13.27 12.83 -6.98
C VAL A 190 13.92 12.53 -5.63
N VAL A 191 13.21 12.74 -4.52
CA VAL A 191 13.68 12.38 -3.17
C VAL A 191 13.92 10.88 -3.05
N ALA A 192 13.05 10.04 -3.59
CA ALA A 192 13.24 8.59 -3.57
C ALA A 192 14.46 8.13 -4.39
N ASN A 193 14.78 8.81 -5.48
CA ASN A 193 15.86 8.42 -6.40
C ASN A 193 17.23 9.03 -6.03
N GLU A 194 17.24 10.30 -5.62
CA GLU A 194 18.46 11.07 -5.35
C GLU A 194 18.71 11.29 -3.86
N GLY A 195 17.69 11.13 -3.03
CA GLY A 195 17.78 11.32 -1.58
C GLY A 195 18.43 10.15 -0.87
N ASN A 196 19.07 10.44 0.26
CA ASN A 196 19.66 9.41 1.12
C ASN A 196 18.59 8.86 2.08
N ILE A 197 17.72 8.00 1.56
CA ILE A 197 16.59 7.42 2.31
C ILE A 197 17.08 6.62 3.53
N ARG A 198 18.23 5.95 3.43
CA ARG A 198 18.87 5.28 4.58
C ARG A 198 19.12 6.24 5.75
N TYR A 199 19.67 7.42 5.48
CA TYR A 199 19.91 8.40 6.52
C TYR A 199 18.60 8.90 7.14
N LEU A 200 17.56 9.07 6.33
CA LEU A 200 16.23 9.43 6.83
C LEU A 200 15.65 8.34 7.75
N ILE A 201 15.84 7.06 7.42
CA ILE A 201 15.44 5.93 8.26
C ILE A 201 16.25 5.92 9.58
N GLN A 202 17.54 6.26 9.55
CA GLN A 202 18.35 6.40 10.76
C GLN A 202 17.85 7.52 11.68
N LEU A 203 17.27 8.59 11.14
CA LEU A 203 16.68 9.69 11.92
C LEU A 203 15.40 9.28 12.66
N LEU A 204 14.76 8.16 12.31
CA LEU A 204 13.59 7.64 13.03
C LEU A 204 13.90 7.34 14.50
N ASP A 205 15.13 6.92 14.80
CA ASP A 205 15.60 6.63 16.16
C ASP A 205 16.11 7.87 16.92
N VAL A 206 16.16 9.05 16.28
CA VAL A 206 16.74 10.28 16.85
C VAL A 206 15.64 11.22 17.36
N ASN A 207 15.52 11.39 18.67
CA ASN A 207 14.41 12.11 19.32
C ASN A 207 14.06 13.48 18.69
N ASP A 208 15.03 14.35 18.46
CA ASP A 208 14.78 15.75 18.06
C ASP A 208 14.20 15.92 16.65
N LEU A 209 14.43 14.95 15.75
CA LEU A 209 13.98 14.99 14.35
C LEU A 209 13.09 13.80 13.98
N SER A 210 12.80 12.92 14.95
CA SER A 210 12.05 11.68 14.75
C SER A 210 10.70 11.98 14.12
N GLU A 211 9.94 12.94 14.65
CA GLU A 211 8.59 13.27 14.15
C GLU A 211 8.58 13.69 12.68
N GLN A 212 9.46 14.62 12.28
CA GLN A 212 9.57 15.00 10.88
C GLN A 212 10.07 13.84 10.03
N ALA A 213 11.01 13.03 10.53
CA ALA A 213 11.52 11.86 9.82
C ALA A 213 10.43 10.81 9.58
N VAL A 214 9.62 10.46 10.59
CA VAL A 214 8.48 9.54 10.43
C VAL A 214 7.48 10.11 9.41
N SER A 215 7.20 11.42 9.46
CA SER A 215 6.32 12.08 8.50
C SER A 215 6.84 11.96 7.05
N ALA A 216 8.13 12.27 6.84
CA ALA A 216 8.75 12.15 5.52
C ALA A 216 8.77 10.70 5.01
N VAL A 217 9.15 9.74 5.85
CA VAL A 217 9.14 8.31 5.50
C VAL A 217 7.72 7.82 5.20
N SER A 218 6.72 8.28 5.95
CA SER A 218 5.32 7.95 5.70
C SER A 218 4.84 8.48 4.35
N ILE A 219 5.18 9.72 3.99
CA ILE A 219 4.83 10.29 2.68
C ILE A 219 5.53 9.50 1.55
N LEU A 220 6.83 9.23 1.70
CA LEU A 220 7.60 8.45 0.72
C LEU A 220 7.04 7.05 0.53
N ALA A 221 6.65 6.37 1.62
CA ALA A 221 6.04 5.04 1.55
C ALA A 221 4.69 5.05 0.83
N CYS A 222 3.93 6.14 0.88
CA CYS A 222 2.60 6.24 0.26
C CYS A 222 2.62 6.73 -1.20
N ALA A 223 3.66 7.45 -1.63
CA ALA A 223 3.61 8.21 -2.87
C ALA A 223 3.68 7.37 -4.16
N SER A 224 4.55 6.36 -4.23
CA SER A 224 4.68 5.49 -5.40
C SER A 224 5.22 4.12 -5.02
N GLU A 225 5.02 3.13 -5.89
CA GLU A 225 5.59 1.78 -5.73
C GLU A 225 7.13 1.82 -5.68
N GLU A 226 7.77 2.60 -6.55
CA GLU A 226 9.23 2.78 -6.56
C GLU A 226 9.74 3.37 -5.23
N SER A 227 9.12 4.46 -4.76
CA SER A 227 9.51 5.11 -3.51
C SER A 227 9.30 4.21 -2.29
N ARG A 228 8.18 3.49 -2.27
CA ARG A 228 7.85 2.52 -1.24
C ARG A 228 8.86 1.36 -1.20
N LYS A 229 9.26 0.85 -2.37
CA LYS A 229 10.31 -0.15 -2.51
C LYS A 229 11.64 0.36 -1.95
N THR A 230 12.06 1.58 -2.28
CA THR A 230 13.28 2.18 -1.72
C THR A 230 13.23 2.26 -0.19
N VAL A 231 12.11 2.72 0.39
CA VAL A 231 11.94 2.78 1.85
C VAL A 231 12.07 1.39 2.49
N PHE A 232 11.51 0.36 1.86
CA PHE A 232 11.60 -1.01 2.35
C PHE A 232 13.02 -1.58 2.23
N GLU A 233 13.67 -1.44 1.07
CA GLU A 233 15.03 -1.95 0.81
C GLU A 233 16.09 -1.28 1.69
N GLU A 234 15.91 0.00 2.04
CA GLU A 234 16.78 0.70 2.99
C GLU A 234 16.49 0.36 4.46
N GLY A 235 15.59 -0.59 4.73
CA GLY A 235 15.35 -1.16 6.06
C GLY A 235 14.35 -0.38 6.90
N GLY A 236 13.42 0.35 6.28
CA GLY A 236 12.46 1.19 7.00
C GLY A 236 11.47 0.43 7.89
N LEU A 237 11.16 -0.83 7.57
CA LEU A 237 10.11 -1.58 8.27
C LEU A 237 10.40 -1.80 9.77
N GLY A 238 11.62 -2.21 10.12
CA GLY A 238 11.99 -2.50 11.52
C GLY A 238 11.83 -1.28 12.46
N PRO A 239 12.43 -0.12 12.14
CA PRO A 239 12.25 1.11 12.89
C PRO A 239 10.78 1.56 12.98
N LEU A 240 10.01 1.44 11.90
CA LEU A 240 8.59 1.77 11.91
C LEU A 240 7.79 0.89 12.88
N LEU A 241 8.06 -0.42 12.92
CA LEU A 241 7.44 -1.34 13.89
C LEU A 241 7.82 -0.98 15.34
N ARG A 242 9.07 -0.59 15.59
CA ARG A 242 9.49 -0.11 16.92
C ARG A 242 8.75 1.16 17.34
N ILE A 243 8.53 2.09 16.41
CA ILE A 243 7.72 3.29 16.65
C ILE A 243 6.26 2.92 16.94
N LEU A 244 5.69 1.91 16.27
CA LEU A 244 4.35 1.42 16.59
C LEU A 244 4.23 0.86 18.01
N GLU A 245 5.30 0.26 18.53
CA GLU A 245 5.34 -0.28 19.89
C GLU A 245 5.50 0.84 20.94
N PHE A 246 6.52 1.70 20.79
CA PHE A 246 6.95 2.64 21.83
C PHE A 246 6.71 4.13 21.54
N GLY A 247 6.27 4.48 20.33
CA GLY A 247 6.11 5.86 19.89
C GLY A 247 4.91 6.58 20.52
N SER A 248 4.90 7.92 20.40
CA SER A 248 3.73 8.74 20.74
C SER A 248 2.55 8.46 19.80
N VAL A 249 1.35 8.89 20.18
CA VAL A 249 0.13 8.67 19.38
C VAL A 249 0.32 9.15 17.93
N GLN A 250 0.86 10.36 17.73
CA GLN A 250 1.10 10.95 16.41
C GLN A 250 2.10 10.13 15.58
N LEU A 251 3.17 9.65 16.22
CA LEU A 251 4.16 8.81 15.56
C LEU A 251 3.56 7.44 15.17
N LYS A 252 2.74 6.85 16.04
CA LYS A 252 2.04 5.59 15.74
C LYS A 252 1.09 5.73 14.56
N GLU A 253 0.40 6.86 14.41
CA GLU A 253 -0.45 7.12 13.24
C GLU A 253 0.35 7.14 11.94
N LYS A 254 1.42 7.94 11.89
CA LYS A 254 2.29 8.05 10.70
C LYS A 254 3.00 6.74 10.39
N ALA A 255 3.48 6.04 11.42
CA ALA A 255 4.09 4.72 11.24
C ALA A 255 3.07 3.69 10.74
N SER A 256 1.82 3.73 11.22
CA SER A 256 0.78 2.79 10.76
C SER A 256 0.45 3.03 9.28
N ILE A 257 0.38 4.29 8.86
CA ILE A 257 0.19 4.67 7.44
C ILE A 257 1.33 4.11 6.58
N ALA A 258 2.58 4.33 7.01
CA ALA A 258 3.76 3.85 6.29
C ALA A 258 3.78 2.32 6.20
N VAL A 259 3.49 1.62 7.29
CA VAL A 259 3.46 0.15 7.34
C VAL A 259 2.33 -0.43 6.48
N GLU A 260 1.13 0.14 6.53
CA GLU A 260 0.06 -0.26 5.61
C GLU A 260 0.49 -0.08 4.15
N ALA A 261 1.10 1.05 3.82
CA ALA A 261 1.58 1.28 2.47
C ALA A 261 2.61 0.22 2.06
N ILE A 262 3.67 0.00 2.86
CA ILE A 262 4.72 -1.00 2.60
C ILE A 262 4.11 -2.38 2.36
N THR A 263 3.15 -2.80 3.19
CA THR A 263 2.48 -4.10 3.05
C THR A 263 1.52 -4.19 1.86
N GLY A 264 1.14 -3.06 1.26
CA GLY A 264 0.35 -3.05 0.03
C GLY A 264 1.06 -3.73 -1.13
N ASP A 265 2.39 -3.79 -1.10
CA ASP A 265 3.18 -4.60 -2.03
C ASP A 265 3.23 -6.04 -1.50
N VAL A 266 2.70 -6.98 -2.29
CA VAL A 266 2.53 -8.40 -1.88
C VAL A 266 3.86 -9.04 -1.47
N ASP A 267 4.96 -8.67 -2.13
CA ASP A 267 6.31 -9.15 -1.86
C ASP A 267 6.87 -8.66 -0.51
N ASN A 268 6.30 -7.60 0.06
CA ASN A 268 6.72 -7.04 1.35
C ASN A 268 5.82 -7.51 2.50
N ALA A 269 4.57 -7.93 2.21
CA ALA A 269 3.59 -8.30 3.22
C ALA A 269 4.08 -9.43 4.15
N TRP A 270 4.82 -10.42 3.62
CA TRP A 270 5.39 -11.50 4.44
C TRP A 270 6.43 -10.98 5.44
N ALA A 271 7.14 -9.89 5.13
CA ALA A 271 8.19 -9.36 5.98
C ALA A 271 7.66 -8.94 7.35
N ILE A 272 6.39 -8.54 7.46
CA ILE A 272 5.76 -8.24 8.75
C ILE A 272 5.86 -9.42 9.72
N THR A 273 5.67 -10.66 9.24
CA THR A 273 5.83 -11.84 10.09
C THR A 273 7.27 -12.07 10.49
N ALA A 274 8.21 -11.92 9.55
CA ALA A 274 9.63 -12.14 9.80
C ALA A 274 10.20 -11.15 10.82
N TYR A 275 9.68 -9.92 10.85
CA TYR A 275 10.05 -8.90 11.83
C TYR A 275 9.25 -8.97 13.15
N GLY A 276 8.36 -9.96 13.31
CA GLY A 276 7.51 -10.07 14.50
C GLY A 276 6.48 -8.94 14.63
N GLY A 277 6.08 -8.33 13.51
CA GLY A 277 5.21 -7.15 13.48
C GLY A 277 3.72 -7.45 13.68
N VAL A 278 3.27 -8.70 13.51
CA VAL A 278 1.86 -9.10 13.72
C VAL A 278 1.35 -8.73 15.13
N PRO A 279 1.98 -9.17 16.24
CA PRO A 279 1.52 -8.82 17.58
C PRO A 279 1.51 -7.30 17.83
N ILE A 280 2.49 -6.57 17.28
CA ILE A 280 2.58 -5.10 17.38
C ILE A 280 1.37 -4.44 16.70
N LEU A 281 1.05 -4.85 15.47
CA LEU A 281 -0.09 -4.33 14.73
C LEU A 281 -1.43 -4.68 15.42
N LEU A 282 -1.55 -5.87 16.00
CA LEU A 282 -2.73 -6.26 16.77
C LEU A 282 -2.89 -5.44 18.05
N ASP A 283 -1.79 -5.09 18.73
CA ASP A 283 -1.85 -4.20 19.89
C ASP A 283 -2.32 -2.78 19.50
N VAL A 284 -1.80 -2.25 18.39
CA VAL A 284 -2.28 -0.97 17.83
C VAL A 284 -3.75 -1.04 17.44
N CYS A 285 -4.23 -2.17 16.91
CA CYS A 285 -5.66 -2.38 16.63
C CYS A 285 -6.52 -2.35 17.91
N ARG A 286 -6.00 -2.80 19.06
CA ARG A 286 -6.74 -2.84 20.33
C ARG A 286 -6.75 -1.49 21.04
N SER A 287 -5.64 -0.75 21.01
CA SER A 287 -5.42 0.40 21.90
C SER A 287 -5.00 1.70 21.21
N GLY A 288 -4.73 1.67 19.90
CA GLY A 288 -4.33 2.84 19.13
C GLY A 288 -5.43 3.88 18.91
N SER A 289 -5.06 5.04 18.37
CA SER A 289 -6.05 6.03 17.89
C SER A 289 -6.89 5.45 16.75
N LEU A 290 -8.05 6.05 16.46
CA LEU A 290 -8.92 5.60 15.37
C LEU A 290 -8.18 5.55 14.02
N THR A 291 -7.28 6.50 13.78
CA THR A 291 -6.41 6.55 12.60
C THR A 291 -5.39 5.41 12.61
N ALA A 292 -4.66 5.22 13.71
CA ALA A 292 -3.69 4.13 13.81
C ALA A 292 -4.36 2.75 13.68
N GLN A 293 -5.54 2.56 14.30
CA GLN A 293 -6.33 1.33 14.19
C GLN A 293 -6.74 1.04 12.74
N SER A 294 -7.22 2.04 11.99
CA SER A 294 -7.65 1.86 10.60
C SER A 294 -6.49 1.49 9.67
N HIS A 295 -5.30 2.01 9.91
CA HIS A 295 -4.11 1.68 9.13
C HIS A 295 -3.50 0.34 9.57
N ALA A 296 -3.45 0.05 10.87
CA ALA A 296 -2.96 -1.22 11.40
C ALA A 296 -3.80 -2.41 10.92
N ILE A 297 -5.14 -2.31 10.93
CA ILE A 297 -6.00 -3.38 10.39
C ILE A 297 -5.86 -3.51 8.87
N GLY A 298 -5.56 -2.41 8.16
CA GLY A 298 -5.23 -2.43 6.74
C GLY A 298 -3.94 -3.20 6.44
N ALA A 299 -2.90 -2.98 7.25
CA ALA A 299 -1.67 -3.77 7.16
C ALA A 299 -1.94 -5.26 7.44
N ILE A 300 -2.72 -5.60 8.47
CA ILE A 300 -3.14 -6.98 8.76
C ILE A 300 -3.95 -7.59 7.61
N MET A 301 -4.80 -6.81 6.94
CA MET A 301 -5.58 -7.25 5.77
C MET A 301 -4.67 -7.59 4.58
N ASN A 302 -3.66 -6.75 4.31
CA ASN A 302 -2.67 -7.02 3.26
C ASN A 302 -1.90 -8.29 3.57
N VAL A 303 -1.46 -8.44 4.83
CA VAL A 303 -0.79 -9.64 5.35
C VAL A 303 -1.68 -10.89 5.24
N ALA A 304 -2.97 -10.78 5.54
CA ALA A 304 -3.94 -11.87 5.41
C ALA A 304 -4.18 -12.30 3.95
N SER A 305 -3.83 -11.48 2.97
CA SER A 305 -3.95 -11.83 1.56
C SER A 305 -2.90 -12.87 1.14
N VAL A 306 -1.77 -12.97 1.86
CA VAL A 306 -0.71 -13.97 1.65
C VAL A 306 -1.05 -15.27 2.37
N GLU A 307 -1.24 -16.36 1.62
CA GLU A 307 -1.79 -17.62 2.16
C GLU A 307 -0.95 -18.24 3.27
N ASP A 308 0.37 -18.31 3.08
CA ASP A 308 1.31 -18.90 4.04
C ASP A 308 1.35 -18.15 5.37
N VAL A 309 0.99 -16.87 5.34
CA VAL A 309 1.04 -16.00 6.50
C VAL A 309 -0.23 -16.08 7.35
N ARG A 310 -1.35 -16.51 6.77
CA ARG A 310 -2.65 -16.60 7.47
C ARG A 310 -2.55 -17.43 8.75
N VAL A 311 -1.73 -18.48 8.78
CA VAL A 311 -1.56 -19.35 9.96
C VAL A 311 -1.04 -18.55 11.16
N TYR A 312 -0.09 -17.64 10.98
CA TYR A 312 0.43 -16.79 12.06
C TYR A 312 -0.63 -15.83 12.61
N LEU A 313 -1.54 -15.35 11.77
CA LEU A 313 -2.67 -14.53 12.23
C LEU A 313 -3.60 -15.32 13.17
N CYS A 314 -3.71 -16.64 12.99
CA CYS A 314 -4.46 -17.49 13.91
C CYS A 314 -3.78 -17.58 15.28
N GLU A 315 -2.48 -17.86 15.28
CA GLU A 315 -1.70 -18.07 16.50
C GLU A 315 -1.74 -16.82 17.39
N GLU A 316 -1.70 -15.63 16.78
CA GLU A 316 -1.76 -14.33 17.47
C GLU A 316 -3.18 -13.85 17.81
N SER A 317 -4.20 -14.71 17.67
CA SER A 317 -5.61 -14.39 17.97
C SER A 317 -6.15 -13.17 17.20
N ALA A 318 -5.70 -12.97 15.95
CA ALA A 318 -6.09 -11.82 15.14
C ALA A 318 -7.61 -11.77 14.89
N VAL A 319 -8.29 -12.91 14.80
CA VAL A 319 -9.73 -13.00 14.56
C VAL A 319 -10.54 -12.27 15.64
N ALA A 320 -10.17 -12.41 16.91
CA ALA A 320 -10.85 -11.72 18.01
C ALA A 320 -10.73 -10.19 17.87
N VAL A 321 -9.56 -9.71 17.45
CA VAL A 321 -9.30 -8.28 17.23
C VAL A 321 -10.08 -7.75 16.02
N MET A 322 -10.17 -8.52 14.93
CA MET A 322 -10.99 -8.17 13.77
C MET A 322 -12.47 -8.02 14.17
N VAL A 323 -13.02 -8.99 14.91
CA VAL A 323 -14.40 -8.97 15.38
C VAL A 323 -14.65 -7.80 16.33
N GLN A 324 -13.71 -7.49 17.23
CA GLN A 324 -13.78 -6.32 18.09
C GLN A 324 -13.88 -5.02 17.27
N LEU A 325 -13.03 -4.86 16.25
CA LEU A 325 -13.01 -3.66 15.40
C LEU A 325 -14.29 -3.48 14.58
N LEU A 326 -15.02 -4.56 14.24
CA LEU A 326 -16.35 -4.42 13.62
C LEU A 326 -17.34 -3.67 14.52
N VAL A 327 -17.18 -3.75 15.84
CA VAL A 327 -18.10 -3.15 16.82
C VAL A 327 -17.61 -1.78 17.28
N SER A 328 -16.32 -1.65 17.62
CA SER A 328 -15.77 -0.44 18.24
C SER A 328 -14.96 0.46 17.30
N GLY A 329 -14.63 0.00 16.09
CA GLY A 329 -13.77 0.73 15.16
C GLY A 329 -14.46 1.90 14.46
N SER A 330 -13.66 2.77 13.85
CA SER A 330 -14.13 3.80 12.92
C SER A 330 -14.76 3.16 11.66
N ALA A 331 -15.51 3.92 10.86
CA ALA A 331 -16.07 3.41 9.60
C ALA A 331 -15.00 2.79 8.67
N ALA A 332 -13.83 3.42 8.59
CA ALA A 332 -12.70 2.91 7.81
C ALA A 332 -12.11 1.62 8.41
N SER A 333 -11.99 1.54 9.74
CA SER A 333 -11.53 0.34 10.45
C SER A 333 -12.52 -0.82 10.29
N GLN A 334 -13.82 -0.54 10.35
CA GLN A 334 -14.90 -1.52 10.17
C GLN A 334 -14.90 -2.08 8.75
N GLU A 335 -14.74 -1.23 7.73
CA GLU A 335 -14.64 -1.66 6.34
C GLU A 335 -13.45 -2.59 6.11
N LYS A 336 -12.25 -2.17 6.52
CA LYS A 336 -11.02 -2.97 6.38
C LYS A 336 -11.07 -4.26 7.20
N SER A 337 -11.64 -4.21 8.42
CA SER A 337 -11.85 -5.40 9.23
C SER A 337 -12.82 -6.38 8.57
N ALA A 338 -13.94 -5.89 8.02
CA ALA A 338 -14.89 -6.73 7.29
C ALA A 338 -14.24 -7.36 6.05
N ASN A 339 -13.39 -6.64 5.33
CA ASN A 339 -12.64 -7.18 4.20
C ASN A 339 -11.64 -8.26 4.65
N CYS A 340 -10.87 -7.99 5.72
CA CYS A 340 -9.95 -8.97 6.28
C CYS A 340 -10.68 -10.26 6.72
N ILE A 341 -11.84 -10.12 7.36
CA ILE A 341 -12.71 -11.25 7.73
C ILE A 341 -13.19 -12.01 6.48
N ALA A 342 -13.56 -11.32 5.41
CA ALA A 342 -13.98 -11.96 4.16
C ALA A 342 -12.84 -12.81 3.55
N ILE A 343 -11.60 -12.30 3.56
CA ILE A 343 -10.41 -13.00 3.08
C ILE A 343 -10.19 -14.28 3.90
N VAL A 344 -10.09 -14.18 5.24
CA VAL A 344 -9.82 -15.35 6.09
C VAL A 344 -10.99 -16.35 6.11
N ALA A 345 -12.24 -15.89 6.08
CA ALA A 345 -13.41 -16.75 6.02
C ALA A 345 -13.49 -17.54 4.71
N SER A 346 -13.07 -16.95 3.59
CA SER A 346 -13.02 -17.64 2.30
C SER A 346 -11.92 -18.71 2.25
N SER A 347 -10.86 -18.54 3.04
CA SER A 347 -9.64 -19.35 2.98
C SER A 347 -9.79 -20.77 3.51
N SER A 348 -10.32 -20.97 4.72
CA SER A 348 -10.38 -22.31 5.32
C SER A 348 -11.56 -22.50 6.28
N LYS A 349 -11.97 -23.76 6.46
CA LYS A 349 -13.00 -24.14 7.44
C LYS A 349 -12.59 -23.79 8.88
N TYR A 350 -11.28 -23.82 9.16
CA TYR A 350 -10.73 -23.48 10.48
C TYR A 350 -11.00 -22.03 10.86
N PHE A 351 -10.74 -21.08 9.94
CA PHE A 351 -11.08 -19.67 10.16
C PHE A 351 -12.58 -19.45 10.34
N ARG A 352 -13.41 -20.16 9.58
CA ARG A 352 -14.87 -20.09 9.74
C ARG A 352 -15.30 -20.54 11.13
N SER A 353 -14.76 -21.64 11.66
CA SER A 353 -15.07 -22.08 13.03
C SER A 353 -14.62 -21.08 14.08
N LEU A 354 -13.44 -20.47 13.92
CA LEU A 354 -12.92 -19.47 14.85
C LEU A 354 -13.77 -18.19 14.85
N LEU A 355 -14.15 -17.71 13.67
CA LEU A 355 -15.06 -16.56 13.52
C LEU A 355 -16.42 -16.81 14.20
N ILE A 356 -16.96 -18.03 14.11
CA ILE A 356 -18.20 -18.40 14.77
C ILE A 356 -18.02 -18.41 16.30
N GLN A 357 -16.91 -18.97 16.79
CA GLN A 357 -16.59 -19.00 18.22
C GLN A 357 -16.47 -17.59 18.83
N GLU A 358 -15.86 -16.67 18.09
CA GLU A 358 -15.70 -15.26 18.49
C GLU A 358 -16.96 -14.41 18.28
N LYS A 359 -18.12 -15.01 17.97
CA LYS A 359 -19.39 -14.29 17.69
C LYS A 359 -19.27 -13.29 16.54
N GLY A 360 -18.41 -13.60 15.56
CA GLY A 360 -18.19 -12.77 14.39
C GLY A 360 -19.43 -12.61 13.52
N LEU A 361 -20.31 -13.62 13.48
CA LEU A 361 -21.56 -13.57 12.72
C LEU A 361 -22.51 -12.49 13.26
N GLU A 362 -22.68 -12.42 14.59
CA GLU A 362 -23.52 -11.43 15.26
C GLU A 362 -22.99 -10.01 15.03
N SER A 363 -21.68 -9.82 15.12
CA SER A 363 -21.03 -8.53 14.83
C SER A 363 -21.20 -8.11 13.36
N LEU A 364 -21.07 -9.04 12.42
CA LEU A 364 -21.31 -8.80 10.99
C LEU A 364 -22.78 -8.43 10.72
N LEU A 365 -23.73 -9.14 11.32
CA LEU A 365 -25.16 -8.83 11.19
C LEU A 365 -25.49 -7.46 11.79
N HIS A 366 -24.91 -7.10 12.93
CA HIS A 366 -25.08 -5.78 13.52
C HIS A 366 -24.53 -4.67 12.62
N LEU A 367 -23.34 -4.88 12.01
CA LEU A 367 -22.76 -3.92 11.07
C LEU A 367 -23.59 -3.80 9.78
N LEU A 368 -24.17 -4.91 9.28
CA LEU A 368 -25.06 -4.91 8.11
C LEU A 368 -26.28 -4.00 8.30
N HIS A 369 -26.79 -3.85 9.53
CA HIS A 369 -27.94 -3.00 9.82
C HIS A 369 -27.57 -1.52 10.04
N ARG A 370 -26.32 -1.23 10.38
CA ARG A 370 -25.88 0.13 10.75
C ARG A 370 -25.11 0.85 9.66
N SER A 371 -24.45 0.11 8.77
CA SER A 371 -23.65 0.70 7.71
C SER A 371 -24.51 1.00 6.48
N SER A 372 -24.30 2.17 5.89
CA SER A 372 -24.83 2.55 4.57
C SER A 372 -23.75 2.56 3.49
N ASN A 373 -22.50 2.24 3.84
CA ASN A 373 -21.39 2.24 2.90
C ASN A 373 -21.45 0.97 2.03
N PRO A 374 -21.57 1.08 0.69
CA PRO A 374 -21.68 -0.07 -0.20
C PRO A 374 -20.46 -1.02 -0.11
N ASP A 375 -19.25 -0.49 0.07
CA ASP A 375 -18.03 -1.30 0.13
C ASP A 375 -17.99 -2.12 1.43
N THR A 376 -18.34 -1.50 2.56
CA THR A 376 -18.50 -2.22 3.83
C THR A 376 -19.57 -3.31 3.73
N LEU A 377 -20.72 -3.00 3.14
CA LEU A 377 -21.81 -3.97 2.95
C LEU A 377 -21.39 -5.13 2.05
N GLU A 378 -20.61 -4.88 1.01
CA GLU A 378 -20.04 -5.92 0.16
C GLU A 378 -19.19 -6.90 0.98
N TYR A 379 -18.22 -6.40 1.75
CA TYR A 379 -17.34 -7.26 2.54
C TYR A 379 -18.08 -8.00 3.65
N VAL A 380 -19.06 -7.36 4.29
CA VAL A 380 -19.93 -8.00 5.28
C VAL A 380 -20.72 -9.14 4.66
N LEU A 381 -21.38 -8.91 3.52
CA LEU A 381 -22.13 -9.97 2.83
C LEU A 381 -21.21 -11.09 2.33
N ARG A 382 -20.02 -10.78 1.81
CA ARG A 382 -19.04 -11.79 1.38
C ARG A 382 -18.57 -12.67 2.55
N SER A 383 -18.40 -12.06 3.72
CA SER A 383 -18.09 -12.77 4.98
C SER A 383 -19.24 -13.68 5.38
N ILE A 384 -20.48 -13.17 5.42
CA ILE A 384 -21.68 -13.94 5.75
C ILE A 384 -21.89 -15.10 4.77
N HIS A 385 -21.69 -14.87 3.46
CA HIS A 385 -21.75 -15.91 2.45
C HIS A 385 -20.72 -17.03 2.69
N SER A 386 -19.49 -16.66 3.03
CA SER A 386 -18.45 -17.65 3.34
C SER A 386 -18.79 -18.45 4.60
N LEU A 387 -19.36 -17.80 5.62
CA LEU A 387 -19.81 -18.45 6.86
C LEU A 387 -21.07 -19.32 6.67
N SER A 388 -21.97 -18.96 5.74
CA SER A 388 -23.23 -19.69 5.50
C SER A 388 -23.02 -21.07 4.87
N THR A 389 -21.82 -21.35 4.38
CA THR A 389 -21.40 -22.71 4.01
C THR A 389 -21.41 -23.70 5.19
N SER A 390 -21.44 -23.21 6.44
CA SER A 390 -21.64 -24.04 7.63
C SER A 390 -23.14 -24.26 7.91
N ASP A 391 -23.53 -25.51 8.10
CA ASP A 391 -24.93 -25.89 8.38
C ASP A 391 -25.52 -25.22 9.63
N SER A 392 -24.69 -24.91 10.63
CA SER A 392 -25.13 -24.18 11.83
C SER A 392 -25.53 -22.74 11.50
N VAL A 393 -24.70 -22.05 10.72
CA VAL A 393 -24.89 -20.66 10.31
C VAL A 393 -26.06 -20.56 9.32
N SER A 394 -26.12 -21.43 8.31
CA SER A 394 -27.23 -21.45 7.35
C SER A 394 -28.58 -21.61 8.06
N ARG A 395 -28.69 -22.49 9.07
CA ARG A 395 -29.92 -22.65 9.86
C ARG A 395 -30.29 -21.41 10.67
N LEU A 396 -29.29 -20.74 11.27
CA LEU A 396 -29.52 -19.51 12.03
C LEU A 396 -30.02 -18.38 11.12
N LEU A 397 -29.35 -18.17 9.99
CA LEU A 397 -29.74 -17.18 8.98
C LEU A 397 -31.11 -17.48 8.38
N SER A 398 -31.40 -18.76 8.10
CA SER A 398 -32.69 -19.21 7.56
C SER A 398 -33.86 -18.99 8.54
N SER A 399 -33.57 -18.94 9.85
CA SER A 399 -34.58 -18.70 10.88
C SER A 399 -34.90 -17.21 11.05
N SER A 400 -34.04 -16.31 10.59
CA SER A 400 -34.21 -14.86 10.71
C SER A 400 -35.00 -14.29 9.54
N SER A 401 -36.29 -13.99 9.75
CA SER A 401 -37.12 -13.35 8.73
C SER A 401 -36.61 -11.96 8.34
N LEU A 402 -36.07 -11.19 9.30
CA LEU A 402 -35.54 -9.85 9.05
C LEU A 402 -34.35 -9.90 8.09
N PHE A 403 -33.41 -10.82 8.32
CA PHE A 403 -32.25 -11.00 7.45
C PHE A 403 -32.67 -11.40 6.04
N ILE A 404 -33.62 -12.35 5.92
CA ILE A 404 -34.10 -12.80 4.60
C ILE A 404 -34.75 -11.65 3.82
N THR A 405 -35.57 -10.82 4.47
CA THR A 405 -36.17 -9.64 3.83
C THR A 405 -35.09 -8.65 3.40
N GLN A 406 -34.09 -8.38 4.25
CA GLN A 406 -33.00 -7.47 3.92
C GLN A 406 -32.17 -7.96 2.71
N ILE A 407 -31.89 -9.26 2.63
CA ILE A 407 -31.22 -9.87 1.47
C ILE A 407 -32.06 -9.72 0.20
N ALA A 408 -33.39 -9.87 0.28
CA ALA A 408 -34.28 -9.65 -0.85
C ALA A 408 -34.29 -8.18 -1.31
N GLU A 409 -34.28 -7.22 -0.37
CA GLU A 409 -34.16 -5.79 -0.67
C GLU A 409 -32.85 -5.47 -1.39
N PHE A 410 -31.72 -6.06 -0.97
CA PHE A 410 -30.44 -5.92 -1.67
C PHE A 410 -30.47 -6.53 -3.08
N ILE A 411 -31.22 -7.62 -3.30
CA ILE A 411 -31.41 -8.18 -4.65
C ILE A 411 -32.26 -7.24 -5.53
N GLU A 412 -33.24 -6.57 -4.95
CA GLU A 412 -34.13 -5.66 -5.70
C GLU A 412 -33.48 -4.31 -6.03
N GLN A 413 -32.79 -3.70 -5.06
CA GLN A 413 -32.37 -2.29 -5.13
C GLN A 413 -30.85 -2.11 -5.00
N GLY A 414 -30.10 -3.16 -4.69
CA GLY A 414 -28.67 -3.09 -4.48
C GLY A 414 -27.87 -2.82 -5.76
N ASN A 415 -26.60 -2.43 -5.57
CA ASN A 415 -25.63 -2.39 -6.64
C ASN A 415 -25.38 -3.82 -7.21
N PRO A 416 -24.78 -3.98 -8.40
CA PRO A 416 -24.64 -5.30 -9.01
C PRO A 416 -23.86 -6.28 -8.13
N THR A 417 -22.83 -5.82 -7.40
CA THR A 417 -22.04 -6.71 -6.52
C THR A 417 -22.86 -7.22 -5.34
N LEU A 418 -23.61 -6.34 -4.66
CA LEU A 418 -24.50 -6.71 -3.56
C LEU A 418 -25.60 -7.65 -4.04
N GLN A 419 -26.17 -7.44 -5.24
CA GLN A 419 -27.15 -8.35 -5.84
C GLN A 419 -26.58 -9.75 -6.05
N GLN A 420 -25.34 -9.85 -6.55
CA GLN A 420 -24.67 -11.12 -6.82
C GLN A 420 -24.40 -11.91 -5.54
N ILE A 421 -23.86 -11.24 -4.51
CA ILE A 421 -23.55 -11.89 -3.22
C ILE A 421 -24.85 -12.27 -2.50
N SER A 422 -25.83 -11.37 -2.46
CA SER A 422 -27.14 -11.61 -1.85
C SER A 422 -27.88 -12.79 -2.49
N THR A 423 -27.80 -12.91 -3.83
CA THR A 423 -28.35 -14.06 -4.56
C THR A 423 -27.67 -15.36 -4.16
N SER A 424 -26.34 -15.35 -4.03
CA SER A 424 -25.57 -16.52 -3.62
C SER A 424 -25.89 -16.94 -2.18
N ILE A 425 -26.07 -15.98 -1.27
CA ILE A 425 -26.55 -16.24 0.08
C ILE A 425 -27.94 -16.87 0.04
N LEU A 426 -28.89 -16.25 -0.69
CA LEU A 426 -30.28 -16.70 -0.76
C LEU A 426 -30.39 -18.15 -1.29
N ALA A 427 -29.54 -18.52 -2.26
CA ALA A 427 -29.47 -19.87 -2.80
C ALA A 427 -29.04 -20.93 -1.75
N ASN A 428 -28.21 -20.55 -0.78
CA ASN A 428 -27.69 -21.44 0.27
C ASN A 428 -28.63 -21.56 1.49
N LEU A 429 -29.71 -20.77 1.56
CA LEU A 429 -30.63 -20.74 2.70
C LEU A 429 -31.85 -21.65 2.50
N CYS A 430 -32.28 -22.28 3.60
CA CYS A 430 -33.50 -23.08 3.66
C CYS A 430 -34.68 -22.23 4.13
N ILE A 431 -35.31 -21.52 3.19
CA ILE A 431 -36.33 -20.52 3.49
C ILE A 431 -37.69 -21.18 3.76
N THR A 432 -38.40 -20.74 4.81
CA THR A 432 -39.77 -21.18 5.10
C THR A 432 -40.77 -20.62 4.08
N ASP A 433 -41.89 -21.33 3.87
CA ASP A 433 -42.88 -20.91 2.87
C ASP A 433 -43.52 -19.54 3.17
N SER A 434 -43.56 -19.10 4.43
CA SER A 434 -43.98 -17.74 4.79
C SER A 434 -43.01 -16.68 4.30
N ASN A 435 -41.71 -16.89 4.52
CA ASN A 435 -40.67 -15.95 4.09
C ASN A 435 -40.56 -15.93 2.57
N LYS A 436 -40.66 -17.08 1.90
CA LYS A 436 -40.71 -17.16 0.43
C LYS A 436 -41.83 -16.29 -0.16
N ARG A 437 -43.01 -16.24 0.47
CA ARG A 437 -44.11 -15.36 0.03
C ARG A 437 -43.79 -13.88 0.22
N GLY A 438 -43.11 -13.53 1.32
CA GLY A 438 -42.73 -12.15 1.63
C GLY A 438 -41.73 -11.56 0.64
N ILE A 439 -40.81 -12.38 0.11
CA ILE A 439 -39.73 -11.94 -0.78
C ILE A 439 -40.02 -12.15 -2.27
N ALA A 440 -41.29 -12.25 -2.66
CA ALA A 440 -41.67 -12.49 -4.06
C ALA A 440 -41.18 -11.40 -5.04
N GLY A 441 -40.93 -10.17 -4.55
CA GLY A 441 -40.45 -9.05 -5.37
C GLY A 441 -39.07 -9.28 -5.99
N CYS A 442 -38.20 -10.06 -5.34
CA CYS A 442 -36.84 -10.30 -5.82
C CYS A 442 -36.76 -11.27 -7.02
N MET A 443 -37.86 -11.94 -7.38
CA MET A 443 -37.88 -12.93 -8.49
C MET A 443 -37.53 -12.32 -9.85
N GLY A 444 -37.97 -11.09 -10.15
CA GLY A 444 -37.65 -10.43 -11.42
C GLY A 444 -36.16 -10.11 -11.58
N PRO A 445 -35.53 -9.45 -10.59
CA PRO A 445 -34.08 -9.29 -10.53
C PRO A 445 -33.30 -10.61 -10.62
N LEU A 446 -33.76 -11.69 -9.98
CA LEU A 446 -33.13 -13.02 -10.09
C LEU A 446 -33.11 -13.55 -11.53
N VAL A 447 -34.19 -13.36 -12.29
CA VAL A 447 -34.23 -13.73 -13.72
C VAL A 447 -33.20 -12.94 -14.52
N LYS A 448 -33.06 -11.64 -14.24
CA LYS A 448 -32.04 -10.79 -14.88
C LYS A 448 -30.62 -11.26 -14.52
N LEU A 449 -30.35 -11.66 -13.28
CA LEU A 449 -29.04 -12.16 -12.85
C LEU A 449 -28.72 -13.53 -13.48
N MET A 450 -29.73 -14.36 -13.77
CA MET A 450 -29.53 -15.62 -14.50
C MET A 450 -29.01 -15.41 -15.94
N GLU A 451 -29.22 -14.23 -16.54
CA GLU A 451 -28.67 -13.87 -17.85
C GLU A 451 -27.18 -13.49 -17.77
N SER A 452 -26.66 -13.17 -16.58
CA SER A 452 -25.28 -12.69 -16.42
C SER A 452 -24.28 -13.84 -16.28
N ALA A 453 -23.35 -13.93 -17.24
CA ALA A 453 -22.34 -15.01 -17.28
C ALA A 453 -21.20 -14.84 -16.25
N LYS A 454 -21.09 -13.68 -15.60
CA LYS A 454 -20.06 -13.38 -14.60
C LYS A 454 -20.71 -12.78 -13.34
N PRO A 455 -20.24 -13.14 -12.14
CA PRO A 455 -19.24 -14.18 -11.81
C PRO A 455 -19.71 -15.62 -12.08
N VAL A 456 -18.76 -16.55 -12.21
CA VAL A 456 -19.03 -17.98 -12.40
C VAL A 456 -19.83 -18.51 -11.20
N GLY A 457 -20.86 -19.32 -11.48
CA GLY A 457 -21.76 -19.85 -10.46
C GLY A 457 -22.97 -18.96 -10.13
N LEU A 458 -22.96 -17.68 -10.52
CA LEU A 458 -24.10 -16.78 -10.27
C LEU A 458 -25.38 -17.23 -10.97
N GLN A 459 -25.29 -17.68 -12.22
CA GLN A 459 -26.45 -18.18 -12.97
C GLN A 459 -27.10 -19.38 -12.26
N GLU A 460 -26.27 -20.24 -11.68
CA GLU A 460 -26.72 -21.39 -10.90
C GLU A 460 -27.35 -20.95 -9.57
N ALA A 461 -26.71 -20.04 -8.83
CA ALA A 461 -27.26 -19.49 -7.61
C ALA A 461 -28.61 -18.78 -7.84
N ALA A 462 -28.71 -17.96 -8.90
CA ALA A 462 -29.95 -17.28 -9.29
C ALA A 462 -31.05 -18.29 -9.63
N MET A 463 -30.72 -19.34 -10.37
CA MET A 463 -31.63 -20.42 -10.73
C MET A 463 -32.10 -21.22 -9.52
N GLN A 464 -31.20 -21.57 -8.59
CA GLN A 464 -31.52 -22.27 -7.34
C GLN A 464 -32.43 -21.42 -6.45
N ALA A 465 -32.07 -20.15 -6.24
CA ALA A 465 -32.87 -19.20 -5.46
C ALA A 465 -34.27 -19.04 -6.06
N LEU A 466 -34.38 -18.79 -7.37
CA LEU A 466 -35.66 -18.63 -8.07
C LEU A 466 -36.51 -19.90 -7.98
N THR A 467 -35.91 -21.07 -8.20
CA THR A 467 -36.59 -22.37 -8.09
C THR A 467 -37.12 -22.60 -6.67
N SER A 468 -36.33 -22.26 -5.66
CA SER A 468 -36.73 -22.32 -4.25
C SER A 468 -37.94 -21.43 -3.97
N LEU A 469 -37.96 -20.19 -4.49
CA LEU A 469 -39.10 -19.27 -4.34
C LEU A 469 -40.37 -19.78 -5.06
N LEU A 470 -40.21 -20.38 -6.24
CA LEU A 470 -41.31 -20.90 -7.07
C LEU A 470 -41.88 -22.24 -6.57
N SER A 471 -41.28 -22.85 -5.54
CA SER A 471 -41.89 -23.98 -4.84
C SER A 471 -43.27 -23.62 -4.26
N VAL A 472 -43.48 -22.35 -3.90
CA VAL A 472 -44.75 -21.85 -3.35
C VAL A 472 -45.73 -21.45 -4.46
N LYS A 473 -46.96 -22.00 -4.41
CA LYS A 473 -48.02 -21.76 -5.40
C LYS A 473 -48.35 -20.28 -5.62
N GLN A 474 -48.39 -19.48 -4.56
CA GLN A 474 -48.67 -18.05 -4.65
C GLN A 474 -47.59 -17.30 -5.43
N ASN A 475 -46.32 -17.64 -5.21
CA ASN A 475 -45.19 -17.06 -5.94
C ASN A 475 -45.22 -17.42 -7.43
N ARG A 476 -45.59 -18.67 -7.78
CA ARG A 476 -45.81 -19.04 -9.19
C ARG A 476 -46.84 -18.14 -9.86
N SER A 477 -47.95 -17.87 -9.18
CA SER A 477 -49.01 -17.02 -9.71
C SER A 477 -48.60 -15.55 -9.83
N PHE A 478 -47.76 -15.06 -8.90
CA PHE A 478 -47.20 -13.72 -8.92
C PHE A 478 -46.18 -13.57 -10.07
N PHE A 479 -45.25 -14.51 -10.20
CA PHE A 479 -44.24 -14.54 -11.26
C PHE A 479 -44.89 -14.60 -12.65
N ALA A 480 -45.96 -15.38 -12.81
CA ALA A 480 -46.70 -15.44 -14.08
C ALA A 480 -47.43 -14.14 -14.44
N ARG A 481 -47.51 -13.14 -13.55
CA ARG A 481 -48.01 -11.80 -13.87
C ARG A 481 -46.90 -10.87 -14.36
N ASP A 482 -45.63 -11.18 -14.08
CA ASP A 482 -44.49 -10.41 -14.55
C ASP A 482 -44.12 -10.79 -15.98
N GLU A 483 -44.73 -10.08 -16.94
CA GLU A 483 -44.51 -10.30 -18.38
C GLU A 483 -43.06 -10.10 -18.79
N LYS A 484 -42.32 -9.17 -18.16
CA LYS A 484 -40.93 -8.90 -18.51
C LYS A 484 -40.04 -10.09 -18.15
N SER A 485 -40.21 -10.64 -16.94
CA SER A 485 -39.44 -11.78 -16.47
C SER A 485 -39.78 -13.07 -17.24
N MET A 486 -41.05 -13.27 -17.59
CA MET A 486 -41.45 -14.38 -18.46
C MET A 486 -40.83 -14.27 -19.87
N MET A 487 -40.82 -13.08 -20.46
CA MET A 487 -40.21 -12.87 -21.78
C MET A 487 -38.70 -13.11 -21.77
N ARG A 488 -38.00 -12.67 -20.71
CA ARG A 488 -36.58 -12.97 -20.50
C ARG A 488 -36.33 -14.48 -20.40
N LEU A 489 -37.16 -15.20 -19.64
CA LEU A 489 -37.07 -16.65 -19.51
C LEU A 489 -37.24 -17.37 -20.86
N VAL A 490 -38.22 -16.97 -21.67
CA VAL A 490 -38.44 -17.50 -23.02
C VAL A 490 -37.26 -17.16 -23.96
N HIS A 491 -36.69 -15.96 -23.84
CA HIS A 491 -35.50 -15.57 -24.59
C HIS A 491 -34.26 -16.42 -24.21
N MET A 492 -34.10 -16.78 -22.94
CA MET A 492 -33.02 -17.68 -22.50
C MET A 492 -33.19 -19.13 -23.02
N LEU A 493 -34.40 -19.57 -23.35
CA LEU A 493 -34.66 -20.89 -23.95
C LEU A 493 -34.38 -20.96 -25.44
N ASP A 494 -34.24 -19.81 -26.10
CA ASP A 494 -33.95 -19.70 -27.52
C ASP A 494 -32.67 -20.45 -27.90
N PRO A 495 -32.70 -21.37 -28.88
CA PRO A 495 -31.51 -22.05 -29.36
C PRO A 495 -30.35 -21.11 -29.76
N LEU A 496 -30.66 -19.87 -30.17
CA LEU A 496 -29.68 -18.86 -30.58
C LEU A 496 -29.01 -18.12 -29.41
N THR A 497 -29.53 -18.26 -28.19
CA THR A 497 -28.96 -17.60 -27.00
C THR A 497 -27.91 -18.51 -26.34
N GLU A 498 -26.64 -18.34 -26.69
CA GLU A 498 -25.53 -19.14 -26.14
C GLU A 498 -25.06 -18.69 -24.74
N SER A 499 -25.49 -17.52 -24.26
CA SER A 499 -24.99 -16.90 -23.02
C SER A 499 -25.43 -17.60 -21.71
N VAL A 500 -26.48 -18.43 -21.76
CA VAL A 500 -27.05 -19.11 -20.59
C VAL A 500 -27.19 -20.61 -20.88
N PRO A 501 -26.59 -21.49 -20.06
CA PRO A 501 -26.80 -22.93 -20.17
C PRO A 501 -28.29 -23.29 -20.05
N LYS A 502 -28.84 -24.00 -21.05
CA LYS A 502 -30.29 -24.29 -21.13
C LYS A 502 -30.84 -25.06 -19.92
N LYS A 503 -29.98 -25.79 -19.20
CA LYS A 503 -30.34 -26.44 -17.94
C LYS A 503 -30.96 -25.48 -16.91
N PHE A 504 -30.53 -24.23 -16.89
CA PHE A 504 -31.00 -23.24 -15.91
C PHE A 504 -32.44 -22.76 -16.16
N PRO A 505 -32.77 -22.16 -17.33
CA PRO A 505 -34.14 -21.74 -17.61
C PRO A 505 -35.11 -22.93 -17.68
N VAL A 506 -34.65 -24.12 -18.12
CA VAL A 506 -35.49 -25.34 -18.12
C VAL A 506 -35.90 -25.75 -16.71
N ALA A 507 -35.00 -25.68 -15.72
CA ALA A 507 -35.33 -25.99 -14.32
C ALA A 507 -36.40 -25.04 -13.75
N VAL A 508 -36.30 -23.75 -14.07
CA VAL A 508 -37.29 -22.74 -13.67
C VAL A 508 -38.64 -23.01 -14.34
N VAL A 509 -38.66 -23.32 -15.64
CA VAL A 509 -39.92 -23.69 -16.32
C VAL A 509 -40.51 -24.96 -15.74
N TYR A 510 -39.70 -25.98 -15.47
CA TYR A 510 -40.17 -27.22 -14.87
C TYR A 510 -40.90 -26.96 -13.55
N THR A 511 -40.31 -26.17 -12.66
CA THR A 511 -40.91 -25.83 -11.35
C THR A 511 -42.14 -24.92 -11.44
N LEU A 512 -42.28 -24.13 -12.51
CA LEU A 512 -43.53 -23.43 -12.81
C LEU A 512 -44.66 -24.39 -13.22
N MET A 513 -44.33 -25.56 -13.77
CA MET A 513 -45.28 -26.53 -14.34
C MET A 513 -45.70 -27.66 -13.39
N THR A 514 -44.97 -27.91 -12.29
CA THR A 514 -45.16 -29.08 -11.40
C THR A 514 -46.52 -29.19 -10.71
N ASP A 515 -47.39 -28.17 -10.75
CA ASP A 515 -48.67 -28.17 -10.02
C ASP A 515 -49.88 -27.74 -10.87
N GLY A 516 -49.87 -28.03 -12.18
CA GLY A 516 -51.07 -27.93 -13.03
C GLY A 516 -51.65 -26.53 -13.21
N SER A 517 -50.88 -25.47 -12.96
CA SER A 517 -51.30 -24.07 -13.17
C SER A 517 -51.52 -23.79 -14.67
N ASN A 518 -52.75 -24.00 -15.15
CA ASN A 518 -53.15 -23.71 -16.53
C ASN A 518 -52.88 -22.25 -16.92
N THR A 519 -52.84 -21.32 -15.95
CA THR A 519 -52.52 -19.91 -16.18
C THR A 519 -51.04 -19.67 -16.49
N CYS A 520 -50.11 -20.34 -15.79
CA CYS A 520 -48.67 -20.25 -16.09
C CYS A 520 -48.36 -20.90 -17.45
N ARG A 521 -48.95 -22.07 -17.73
CA ARG A 521 -48.82 -22.78 -19.01
C ARG A 521 -49.29 -21.94 -20.19
N ARG A 522 -50.50 -21.35 -20.08
CA ARG A 522 -51.06 -20.50 -21.13
C ARG A 522 -50.21 -19.25 -21.38
N LYS A 523 -49.71 -18.59 -20.34
CA LYS A 523 -48.90 -17.37 -20.49
C LYS A 523 -47.51 -17.61 -21.07
N LEU A 524 -46.88 -18.75 -20.76
CA LEU A 524 -45.65 -19.18 -21.43
C LEU A 524 -45.88 -19.46 -22.92
N MET A 525 -46.98 -20.14 -23.28
CA MET A 525 -47.38 -20.31 -24.67
C MET A 525 -47.72 -18.97 -25.35
N GLU A 526 -48.37 -18.03 -24.68
CA GLU A 526 -48.65 -16.68 -25.21
C GLU A 526 -47.36 -15.89 -25.45
N ALA A 527 -46.36 -16.00 -24.56
CA ALA A 527 -45.05 -15.38 -24.73
C ALA A 527 -44.26 -16.01 -25.90
N GLU A 528 -44.31 -17.34 -26.07
CA GLU A 528 -43.73 -18.06 -27.22
C GLU A 528 -44.42 -17.71 -28.54
N VAL A 529 -45.76 -17.60 -28.56
CA VAL A 529 -46.55 -17.21 -29.74
C VAL A 529 -46.32 -15.74 -30.09
N GLY A 530 -46.22 -14.84 -29.10
CA GLY A 530 -45.86 -13.44 -29.30
C GLY A 530 -44.46 -13.28 -29.91
N ARG A 531 -43.50 -14.09 -29.47
CA ARG A 531 -42.16 -14.17 -30.05
C ARG A 531 -42.17 -14.71 -31.48
N SER A 532 -42.92 -15.77 -31.76
CA SER A 532 -43.04 -16.35 -33.12
C SER A 532 -43.64 -15.35 -34.10
N ARG A 533 -44.60 -14.52 -33.66
CA ARG A 533 -45.17 -13.42 -34.46
C ARG A 533 -44.19 -12.27 -34.69
N ASN A 534 -43.33 -11.95 -33.72
CA ASN A 534 -42.28 -10.93 -33.89
C ASN A 534 -41.14 -11.41 -34.80
N LEU A 535 -40.70 -12.67 -34.70
CA LEU A 535 -39.75 -13.26 -35.65
C LEU A 535 -40.33 -13.27 -37.07
N ASN A 536 -41.60 -13.66 -37.22
CA ASN A 536 -42.29 -13.65 -38.52
C ASN A 536 -42.50 -12.23 -39.06
N ARG A 537 -42.62 -11.22 -38.19
CA ARG A 537 -42.66 -9.81 -38.60
C ARG A 537 -41.30 -9.30 -39.08
N THR A 538 -40.22 -9.63 -38.37
CA THR A 538 -38.85 -9.27 -38.79
C THR A 538 -38.43 -10.01 -40.06
N SER A 539 -38.85 -11.27 -40.25
CA SER A 539 -38.62 -12.00 -41.50
C SER A 539 -39.50 -11.48 -42.65
N SER A 540 -40.73 -11.01 -42.37
CA SER A 540 -41.58 -10.35 -43.38
C SER A 540 -41.09 -8.95 -43.77
N GLN A 541 -40.39 -8.23 -42.88
CA GLN A 541 -39.73 -6.97 -43.21
C GLN A 541 -38.40 -7.18 -43.95
N GLY A 542 -37.67 -8.27 -43.69
CA GLY A 542 -36.54 -8.70 -44.52
C GLY A 542 -36.96 -9.12 -45.94
N ALA A 543 -38.09 -9.82 -46.08
CA ALA A 543 -38.62 -10.23 -47.38
C ALA A 543 -39.21 -9.07 -48.22
N CYS A 544 -39.55 -7.93 -47.63
CA CYS A 544 -39.99 -6.73 -48.36
C CYS A 544 -38.84 -5.84 -48.85
N LEU A 545 -37.59 -6.07 -48.39
CA LEU A 545 -36.41 -5.34 -48.87
C LEU A 545 -35.69 -6.05 -50.02
N ASP A 546 -35.95 -7.35 -50.25
CA ASP A 546 -35.36 -8.10 -51.37
C ASP A 546 -36.18 -8.07 -52.67
N SER A 547 -37.36 -7.42 -52.68
CA SER A 547 -38.19 -7.25 -53.89
C SER A 547 -38.07 -5.87 -54.56
N SER A 548 -37.12 -5.02 -54.14
CA SER A 548 -36.93 -3.66 -54.69
C SER A 548 -35.47 -3.35 -55.06
N SER A 549 -34.71 -4.33 -55.55
CA SER A 549 -33.40 -4.09 -56.18
C SER A 549 -33.14 -4.98 -57.40
N SER A 550 -34.02 -4.90 -58.40
CA SER A 550 -33.75 -5.47 -59.72
C SER A 550 -34.12 -4.47 -60.82
N CYS A 551 -33.19 -3.55 -61.12
CA CYS A 551 -33.06 -2.86 -62.41
C CYS A 551 -31.78 -1.99 -62.40
N GLY A 552 -30.80 -2.33 -63.26
CA GLY A 552 -29.72 -1.39 -63.64
C GLY A 552 -28.30 -1.96 -63.74
N SER A 553 -28.02 -2.69 -64.84
CA SER A 553 -26.85 -2.53 -65.74
C SER A 553 -25.48 -2.12 -65.12
N SER A 554 -24.46 -2.99 -65.05
CA SER A 554 -23.58 -3.54 -66.12
C SER A 554 -22.31 -2.72 -66.42
N HIS A 555 -21.15 -3.40 -66.27
CA HIS A 555 -19.76 -3.16 -66.70
C HIS A 555 -18.79 -3.05 -65.50
N GLY A 556 -17.74 -3.84 -65.33
CA GLY A 556 -17.17 -4.97 -66.07
C GLY A 556 -15.73 -5.19 -65.60
N ASN A 557 -15.35 -6.42 -65.22
CA ASN A 557 -14.19 -7.13 -65.79
C ASN A 557 -13.83 -8.44 -65.06
N LYS A 558 -13.79 -9.48 -65.88
CA LYS A 558 -13.19 -10.83 -65.76
C LYS A 558 -11.84 -10.81 -65.03
N SER A 559 -11.49 -11.74 -64.15
CA SER A 559 -11.07 -13.15 -64.34
C SER A 559 -10.31 -13.53 -63.04
N GLN A 560 -10.25 -14.73 -62.47
CA GLN A 560 -10.09 -16.09 -62.98
C GLN A 560 -10.68 -17.10 -61.97
N LEU A 561 -11.20 -18.21 -62.50
CA LEU A 561 -11.61 -19.43 -61.79
C LEU A 561 -10.60 -20.54 -62.12
N THR A 562 -10.21 -21.35 -61.13
CA THR A 562 -9.90 -22.79 -61.23
C THR A 562 -9.99 -23.34 -59.80
N SER A 563 -11.11 -23.97 -59.41
CA SER A 563 -11.35 -25.42 -59.40
C SER A 563 -10.28 -26.22 -58.66
N TYR A 564 -10.65 -26.90 -57.57
CA TYR A 564 -10.53 -28.36 -57.45
C TYR A 564 -11.39 -28.89 -56.30
N THR A 565 -12.28 -29.80 -56.67
CA THR A 565 -13.15 -30.63 -55.84
C THR A 565 -12.50 -31.98 -55.54
N HIS A 566 -13.07 -32.63 -54.52
CA HIS A 566 -13.27 -34.07 -54.33
C HIS A 566 -12.44 -34.82 -53.27
N GLY A 567 -13.23 -35.29 -52.29
CA GLY A 567 -13.17 -36.57 -51.62
C GLY A 567 -14.47 -36.73 -50.85
#